data_AF-A0A2V6HW98-F1
#
_entry.id   AF-A0A2V6HW98-F1
#
_cell.length_a   1.000
_cell.length_b   1.000
_cell.length_c   1.000
_cell.angle_alpha   90.00
_cell.angle_beta   90.00
_cell.angle_gamma   90.00
#
_symmetry.space_group_name_H-M   'P 1'
#
loop_
_entity.id
_entity.type
_entity.pdbx_description
1 polymer ?
#
loop_
_entity_poly.entity_id
_entity_poly.type
_entity_poly.pdbx_seq_one_letter_code
_entity_poly.pdbx_strand_id
1 'polypeptide(L)' 'MASRVLILLSFSNAFAQTDFSTFWKKFKSAIIAGDKATIAEMTKFPLLMPYGLNAVKNKEDFSRRYNEIFKGEALKAV' A
#
# COMPACT_ATOMS: atom_id res chain seq x y z
N MET A 1 26.13 -21.05 -26.01
CA MET A 1 25.46 -21.32 -24.72
C MET A 1 24.71 -20.06 -24.31
N ALA A 2 23.43 -19.95 -24.66
CA ALA A 2 22.60 -18.82 -24.25
C ALA A 2 22.34 -18.93 -22.73
N SER A 3 22.75 -17.89 -22.03
CA SER A 3 22.88 -17.81 -20.58
C SER A 3 21.57 -18.11 -19.85
N ARG A 4 21.58 -19.14 -19.00
CA ARG A 4 20.46 -19.55 -18.10
C ARG A 4 20.01 -18.45 -17.12
N VAL A 5 20.75 -17.35 -17.06
CA VAL A 5 20.47 -16.16 -16.23
C VAL A 5 19.28 -15.34 -16.77
N LEU A 6 19.04 -15.34 -18.08
CA LEU A 6 17.96 -14.53 -18.68
C LEU A 6 16.55 -15.03 -18.29
N ILE A 7 16.44 -16.33 -18.01
CA ILE A 7 15.18 -16.98 -17.63
C ILE A 7 14.81 -16.63 -16.18
N LEU A 8 15.77 -16.55 -15.26
CA LEU A 8 15.53 -16.24 -13.84
C LEU A 8 15.02 -14.80 -13.60
N LEU A 9 15.51 -13.83 -14.38
CA LEU A 9 15.06 -12.43 -14.27
C LEU A 9 13.62 -12.22 -14.76
N SER A 10 13.15 -13.08 -15.67
CA SER A 10 11.80 -12.96 -16.26
C SER A 10 10.71 -13.46 -15.31
N PHE A 11 11.00 -14.44 -14.44
CA PHE A 11 10.04 -14.97 -13.47
C PHE A 11 9.72 -13.99 -12.32
N SER A 12 10.68 -13.13 -11.95
CA SER A 12 10.50 -12.19 -10.83
C SER A 12 9.42 -11.12 -11.11
N ASN A 13 9.26 -10.72 -12.37
CA ASN A 13 8.28 -9.69 -12.75
C ASN A 13 6.84 -10.22 -12.78
N ALA A 14 6.64 -11.46 -13.21
CA ALA A 14 5.29 -12.06 -13.25
C ALA A 14 4.73 -12.29 -11.83
N PHE A 15 5.58 -12.70 -10.89
CA PHE A 15 5.21 -12.92 -9.48
C PHE A 15 4.84 -11.59 -8.80
N ALA A 16 5.63 -10.53 -9.01
CA ALA A 16 5.31 -9.20 -8.49
C ALA A 16 4.01 -8.61 -9.06
N GLN A 17 3.65 -8.93 -10.32
CA GLN A 17 2.43 -8.45 -10.96
C GLN A 17 1.16 -9.12 -10.40
N THR A 18 1.20 -10.45 -10.16
CA THR A 18 0.10 -11.18 -9.52
C THR A 18 -0.08 -10.79 -8.05
N ASP A 19 1.03 -10.55 -7.36
CA ASP A 19 1.02 -10.13 -5.96
C ASP A 19 0.49 -8.71 -5.81
N PHE A 20 0.84 -7.79 -6.72
CA PHE A 20 0.33 -6.43 -6.70
C PHE A 20 -1.17 -6.37 -6.97
N SER A 21 -1.69 -7.09 -7.97
CA SER A 21 -3.13 -7.08 -8.29
C SER A 21 -3.97 -7.59 -7.12
N THR A 22 -3.53 -8.69 -6.50
CA THR A 22 -4.17 -9.28 -5.31
C THR A 22 -4.11 -8.33 -4.12
N PHE A 23 -2.92 -7.77 -3.86
CA PHE A 23 -2.72 -6.73 -2.86
C PHE A 23 -3.67 -5.55 -3.08
N TRP A 24 -3.71 -5.00 -4.30
CA TRP A 24 -4.49 -3.80 -4.62
C TRP A 24 -5.99 -4.05 -4.50
N LYS A 25 -6.46 -5.24 -4.90
CA LYS A 25 -7.87 -5.63 -4.72
C LYS A 25 -8.24 -5.70 -3.24
N LYS A 26 -7.43 -6.36 -2.42
CA LYS A 26 -7.67 -6.48 -0.97
C LYS A 26 -7.58 -5.12 -0.28
N PHE A 27 -6.60 -4.30 -0.64
CA PHE A 27 -6.40 -2.97 -0.07
C PHE A 27 -7.59 -2.04 -0.34
N LYS A 28 -8.04 -1.95 -1.60
CA LYS A 28 -9.24 -1.18 -1.96
C LYS A 28 -10.49 -1.68 -1.26
N SER A 29 -10.67 -3.00 -1.17
CA SER A 29 -11.80 -3.60 -0.44
C SER A 29 -11.81 -3.15 1.03
N ALA A 30 -10.64 -3.11 1.68
CA ALA A 30 -10.53 -2.67 3.06
C ALA A 30 -10.82 -1.16 3.21
N ILE A 31 -10.39 -0.32 2.27
CA ILE A 31 -10.73 1.12 2.23
C ILE A 31 -12.24 1.32 2.15
N ILE A 32 -12.91 0.67 1.20
CA ILE A 32 -14.37 0.80 1.01
C ILE A 32 -15.13 0.32 2.24
N ALA A 33 -14.69 -0.78 2.87
CA ALA A 33 -15.28 -1.29 4.10
C ALA A 33 -14.96 -0.44 5.34
N GLY A 34 -14.04 0.52 5.24
CA GLY A 34 -13.55 1.30 6.39
C GLY A 34 -12.76 0.47 7.41
N ASP A 35 -12.20 -0.68 6.99
CA ASP A 35 -11.44 -1.59 7.84
C ASP A 35 -10.03 -1.07 8.08
N LYS A 36 -9.92 -0.19 9.08
CA LYS A 36 -8.67 0.47 9.47
C LYS A 36 -7.58 -0.53 9.86
N ALA A 37 -7.95 -1.64 10.50
CA ALA A 37 -7.00 -2.62 11.00
C ALA A 37 -6.30 -3.34 9.84
N THR A 38 -7.10 -3.81 8.87
CA THR A 38 -6.56 -4.45 7.66
C THR A 38 -5.74 -3.49 6.82
N ILE A 39 -6.19 -2.23 6.66
CA ILE A 39 -5.41 -1.22 5.92
C ILE A 39 -4.06 -0.99 6.59
N ALA A 40 -4.03 -0.87 7.92
CA ALA A 40 -2.81 -0.63 8.66
C ALA A 40 -1.83 -1.82 8.60
N GLU A 41 -2.31 -3.06 8.57
CA GLU A 41 -1.48 -4.26 8.38
C GLU A 41 -0.87 -4.35 6.99
N MET A 42 -1.60 -3.88 5.98
CA MET A 42 -1.15 -3.87 4.59
C MET A 42 -0.27 -2.66 4.27
N THR A 43 -0.21 -1.67 5.15
CA THR A 43 0.57 -0.44 4.96
C THR A 43 1.99 -0.63 5.46
N LYS A 44 2.98 -0.31 4.63
CA LYS A 44 4.36 -0.21 5.08
C LYS A 44 4.58 1.11 5.81
N PHE A 45 5.20 1.04 6.98
CA PHE A 45 5.59 2.20 7.77
C PHE A 45 7.11 2.44 7.70
N PRO A 46 7.58 3.69 7.81
CA PRO A 46 6.78 4.90 7.98
C PRO A 46 6.06 5.33 6.69
N LEU A 47 4.78 5.70 6.80
CA LEU A 47 4.03 6.27 5.68
C LEU A 47 4.34 7.76 5.63
N LEU A 48 5.04 8.17 4.57
CA LEU A 48 5.33 9.57 4.30
C LEU A 48 4.03 10.27 3.85
N MET A 49 3.70 11.37 4.51
CA MET A 49 2.54 12.18 4.17
C MET A 49 2.96 13.35 3.28
N PRO A 50 2.13 13.74 2.30
CA PRO A 50 2.40 14.92 1.50
C PRO A 50 2.30 16.21 2.35
N TYR A 51 2.81 17.31 1.80
CA TYR A 51 2.68 18.67 2.37
C TYR A 51 3.32 18.89 3.76
N GLY A 52 4.42 18.20 4.06
CA GLY A 52 5.16 18.42 5.31
C GLY A 52 4.44 17.93 6.57
N LEU A 53 3.36 17.17 6.41
CA LEU A 53 2.72 16.47 7.51
C LEU A 53 3.67 15.42 8.07
N ASN A 54 3.68 15.27 9.41
CA ASN A 54 4.50 14.27 10.07
C ASN A 54 4.24 12.88 9.49
N ALA A 55 5.32 12.14 9.20
CA ALA A 55 5.23 10.75 8.78
C ALA A 55 4.47 9.94 9.81
N VAL A 56 3.60 9.06 9.33
CA VAL A 56 2.88 8.11 10.20
C VAL A 56 3.84 6.97 10.51
N LYS A 57 4.22 6.85 11.78
CA LYS A 57 5.38 6.03 12.16
C LYS A 57 5.07 4.55 12.32
N ASN A 58 3.86 4.22 12.75
CA ASN A 58 3.44 2.86 13.10
C ASN A 58 1.92 2.69 12.98
N LYS A 59 1.45 1.47 13.25
CA LYS A 59 0.04 1.05 13.16
C LYS A 59 -0.86 1.86 14.11
N GLU A 60 -0.35 2.20 15.29
CA GLU A 60 -1.07 2.95 16.32
C GLU A 60 -1.29 4.41 15.88
N ASP A 61 -0.23 5.05 15.38
CA ASP A 61 -0.29 6.43 14.87
C ASP A 61 -1.20 6.52 13.64
N PHE A 62 -1.15 5.50 12.77
CA PHE A 62 -2.06 5.38 11.63
C PHE A 62 -3.52 5.30 12.05
N SER A 63 -3.84 4.48 13.05
CA SER A 63 -5.21 4.29 13.53
C SER A 63 -5.77 5.58 14.14
N ARG A 64 -4.94 6.31 14.89
CA ARG A 64 -5.28 7.61 15.48
C ARG A 64 -5.54 8.67 14.40
N ARG A 65 -4.68 8.72 13.38
CA ARG A 65 -4.70 9.73 12.31
C ARG A 65 -5.49 9.31 11.08
N TYR A 66 -6.14 8.15 11.11
CA TYR A 66 -6.87 7.60 9.96
C TYR A 66 -7.85 8.61 9.35
N ASN A 67 -8.57 9.35 10.20
CA ASN A 67 -9.50 10.38 9.74
C ASN A 67 -8.77 11.54 9.04
N GLU A 68 -7.58 11.92 9.48
CA GLU A 68 -6.78 12.97 8.79
C GLU A 68 -6.27 12.48 7.44
N ILE A 69 -5.84 11.22 7.37
CA ILE A 69 -5.29 10.59 6.16
C ILE A 69 -6.39 10.43 5.09
N PHE A 70 -7.59 10.01 5.48
CA PHE A 70 -8.66 9.64 4.54
C PHE A 70 -9.84 10.63 4.46
N LYS A 71 -9.98 11.58 5.39
CA LYS A 71 -11.00 12.66 5.31
C LYS A 71 -10.45 14.02 4.87
N GLY A 72 -9.12 14.17 4.75
CA GLY A 72 -8.53 15.28 3.99
C GLY A 72 -8.84 15.09 2.50
N GLU A 73 -9.00 16.18 1.76
CA GLU A 73 -9.51 16.27 0.38
C GLU A 73 -8.77 15.42 -0.69
N ALA A 74 -7.78 14.61 -0.31
CA ALA A 74 -7.04 13.69 -1.18
C ALA A 74 -7.90 12.62 -1.85
N LEU A 75 -9.07 12.26 -1.28
CA LEU A 75 -10.00 11.31 -1.91
C LEU A 75 -11.06 11.95 -2.83
N LYS A 76 -11.00 13.27 -3.08
CA LYS A 76 -11.91 13.93 -4.04
C LYS A 76 -11.40 13.87 -5.49
N ALA A 77 -10.22 13.31 -5.75
CA ALA A 77 -9.56 13.35 -7.06
C ALA A 77 -9.21 11.98 -7.67
N VAL A 78 -9.96 10.92 -7.32
CA VAL A 78 -9.86 9.60 -7.98
C VAL A 78 -11.21 9.18 -8.50
#